data_AF-A0A7Y2YNH7-F1
#
_entry.id   AF-A0A7Y2YNH7-F1
#
_cell.length_a   1.000
_cell.length_b   1.000
_cell.length_c   1.000
_cell.angle_alpha   90.00
_cell.angle_beta   90.00
_cell.angle_gamma   90.00
#
_symmetry.space_group_name_H-M   'P 1'
#
loop_
_entity.id
_entity.type
_entity.pdbx_description
1 polymer ?
#
loop_
_entity_poly.entity_id
_entity_poly.type
_entity_poly.pdbx_seq_one_letter_code
_entity_poly.pdbx_strand_id
1 'polypeptide(L)'
;APMPTASTSQILGNNECFEPYTSNIYTRRVLSGEFIIVNQHLLKDLVELGLWNDGLKQDIMRANGSIQDIDIIPQDIKELYKTVWELSMKDIIDMSRQRGYFIDQSQSLNLFMEGATMAKLTSMHFYAWKSGLKTGMYYLRTKSAVDAIKFTLDKKVVEEPAAEAVEVAAEAVVIKQKEKAAKTAAKFVQETTEVEPMSPEEMKALIAQAKEAEGDDCLMCGS
;
A
#
# COMPACT_ATOMS: atom_id res chain seq x y z
N ALA A 1 -3.82 -19.56 4.18
CA ALA A 1 -4.26 -18.63 5.25
C ALA A 1 -3.35 -17.39 5.33
N PRO A 2 -3.70 -16.25 4.70
CA PRO A 2 -2.92 -15.02 4.82
C PRO A 2 -2.92 -14.44 6.25
N MET A 3 -1.75 -14.41 6.88
CA MET A 3 -1.54 -13.97 8.27
C MET A 3 -0.91 -12.57 8.34
N PRO A 4 -0.91 -11.89 9.50
CA PRO A 4 -0.17 -10.64 9.68
C PRO A 4 1.32 -10.90 9.51
N THR A 5 2.00 -10.04 8.76
CA THR A 5 3.43 -10.20 8.43
C THR A 5 4.31 -9.12 9.05
N ALA A 6 3.82 -8.36 10.03
CA ALA A 6 4.48 -7.19 10.61
C ALA A 6 6.02 -7.30 10.71
N SER A 7 6.57 -8.35 11.33
CA SER A 7 8.01 -8.51 11.48
C SER A 7 8.72 -8.92 10.19
N THR A 8 8.17 -9.87 9.42
CA THR A 8 8.81 -10.39 8.22
C THR A 8 8.74 -9.42 7.06
N SER A 9 7.62 -8.71 6.86
CA SER A 9 7.51 -7.64 5.88
C SER A 9 8.43 -6.47 6.22
N GLN A 10 8.60 -6.14 7.51
CA GLN A 10 9.57 -5.14 7.94
C GLN A 10 11.02 -5.54 7.63
N ILE A 11 11.40 -6.81 7.85
CA ILE A 11 12.73 -7.33 7.51
C ILE A 11 12.97 -7.24 6.00
N LEU A 12 11.96 -7.56 5.20
CA LEU A 12 12.04 -7.57 3.73
C LEU A 12 11.79 -6.20 3.08
N GLY A 13 11.43 -5.17 3.85
CA GLY A 13 11.12 -3.84 3.31
C GLY A 13 9.81 -3.77 2.52
N ASN A 14 8.86 -4.67 2.80
CA ASN A 14 7.54 -4.74 2.17
C ASN A 14 6.45 -4.13 3.07
N ASN A 15 5.31 -3.78 2.47
CA ASN A 15 4.11 -3.47 3.24
C ASN A 15 3.55 -4.73 3.93
N GLU A 16 2.75 -4.53 4.97
CA GLU A 16 2.16 -5.65 5.70
C GLU A 16 1.09 -6.39 4.87
N CYS A 17 1.35 -7.67 4.63
CA CYS A 17 0.42 -8.63 4.02
C CYS A 17 -0.32 -8.06 2.79
N PHE A 18 -1.65 -8.07 2.81
CA PHE A 18 -2.50 -7.52 1.76
C PHE A 18 -3.09 -6.15 2.12
N GLU A 19 -2.52 -5.46 3.11
CA GLU A 19 -3.03 -4.16 3.54
C GLU A 19 -2.61 -3.05 2.57
N PRO A 20 -3.44 -2.00 2.42
CA PRO A 20 -2.98 -0.74 1.85
C PRO A 20 -1.92 -0.07 2.73
N TYR A 21 -1.16 0.87 2.17
CA TYR A 21 -0.25 1.68 2.99
C TYR A 21 -1.04 2.52 3.99
N THR A 22 -0.71 2.41 5.26
CA THR A 22 -1.37 3.18 6.33
C THR A 22 -0.98 4.66 6.30
N SER A 23 0.24 4.95 5.83
CA SER A 23 0.79 6.29 5.64
C SER A 23 1.93 6.25 4.62
N ASN A 24 2.11 7.32 3.84
CA ASN A 24 3.30 7.46 3.00
C ASN A 24 4.53 8.00 3.75
N ILE A 25 4.38 8.41 5.01
CA ILE A 25 5.49 8.84 5.87
C ILE A 25 5.26 8.37 7.31
N TYR A 26 6.25 7.70 7.90
CA TYR A 26 6.14 7.16 9.25
C TYR A 26 7.46 7.27 10.02
N THR A 27 7.35 7.41 11.33
CA THR A 27 8.52 7.50 12.21
C THR A 27 8.88 6.12 12.72
N ARG A 28 10.12 5.69 12.48
CA ARG A 28 10.70 4.47 13.03
C ARG A 28 11.64 4.82 14.18
N ARG A 29 11.36 4.27 15.35
CA ARG A 29 12.23 4.37 16.53
C ARG A 29 13.24 3.24 16.53
N VAL A 30 14.51 3.56 16.68
CA VAL A 30 15.62 2.62 16.90
C VAL A 30 16.44 3.09 18.10
N LEU A 31 17.37 2.26 18.59
CA LEU A 31 18.22 2.61 19.74
C LEU A 31 19.00 3.93 19.54
N SER A 32 19.33 4.24 18.29
CA SER A 32 20.08 5.45 17.90
C SER A 32 19.21 6.70 17.69
N GLY A 33 17.89 6.62 17.86
CA GLY A 33 16.98 7.76 17.71
C GLY A 33 15.72 7.47 16.90
N GLU A 34 15.03 8.54 16.50
CA GLU A 34 13.84 8.48 15.65
C GLU A 34 14.18 8.87 14.21
N PHE A 35 13.77 8.04 13.25
CA PHE A 35 14.01 8.27 11.84
C PHE A 35 12.69 8.38 11.09
N ILE A 36 12.58 9.40 10.25
CA ILE A 36 11.43 9.56 9.35
C ILE A 36 11.69 8.72 8.11
N ILE A 37 10.80 7.77 7.86
CA ILE A 37 10.83 6.89 6.69
C ILE A 37 9.67 7.28 5.77
N VAL A 38 10.00 7.48 4.49
CA VAL A 38 9.03 7.75 3.44
C VAL A 38 8.77 6.45 2.68
N ASN A 39 7.56 6.26 2.16
CA ASN A 39 7.26 5.18 1.23
C ASN A 39 8.26 5.22 0.06
N GLN A 40 9.07 4.17 -0.06
CA GLN A 40 10.16 4.10 -1.03
C GLN A 40 9.68 4.27 -2.48
N HIS A 41 8.46 3.80 -2.78
CA HIS A 41 7.88 3.88 -4.11
C HIS A 41 7.48 5.33 -4.43
N LEU A 42 6.78 5.99 -3.50
CA LEU A 42 6.43 7.40 -3.64
C LEU A 42 7.67 8.28 -3.75
N LEU A 43 8.68 8.05 -2.90
CA LEU A 43 9.92 8.81 -2.91
C LEU A 43 10.61 8.72 -4.28
N LYS A 44 10.74 7.51 -4.82
CA LYS A 44 11.32 7.27 -6.13
C LYS A 44 10.56 8.05 -7.22
N ASP A 45 9.24 7.96 -7.19
CA ASP A 45 8.38 8.64 -8.16
C ASP A 45 8.50 10.16 -8.09
N LEU A 46 8.51 10.74 -6.89
CA LEU A 46 8.66 12.19 -6.71
C LEU A 46 10.05 12.69 -7.10
N VAL A 47 11.10 11.88 -6.90
CA VAL A 47 12.47 12.19 -7.36
C VAL A 47 12.56 12.16 -8.88
N GLU A 48 11.98 11.15 -9.53
CA GLU A 48 11.95 11.04 -11.00
C GLU A 48 11.21 12.24 -11.63
N LEU A 49 10.10 12.65 -11.03
CA LEU A 49 9.35 13.84 -11.46
C LEU A 49 10.10 15.16 -11.18
N GLY A 50 11.10 15.15 -10.29
CA GLY A 50 11.83 16.35 -9.87
C GLY A 50 11.07 17.21 -8.86
N LEU A 51 10.10 16.61 -8.16
CA LEU A 51 9.25 17.28 -7.17
C LEU A 51 9.83 17.16 -5.75
N TRP A 52 10.66 16.15 -5.49
CA TRP A 52 11.15 15.87 -4.14
C TRP A 52 12.09 16.95 -3.63
N ASN A 53 11.69 17.62 -2.55
CA ASN A 53 12.50 18.58 -1.80
C ASN A 53 12.07 18.58 -0.33
N ASP A 54 12.84 19.27 0.53
CA ASP A 54 12.56 19.32 1.97
C ASP A 54 11.22 19.99 2.29
N GLY A 55 10.79 20.98 1.50
CA GLY A 55 9.48 21.62 1.64
C GLY A 55 8.34 20.62 1.46
N LEU A 56 8.37 19.87 0.35
CA LEU A 56 7.39 18.83 0.04
C LEU A 56 7.38 17.73 1.11
N LYS A 57 8.56 17.32 1.61
CA LYS A 57 8.65 16.38 2.73
C LYS A 57 7.91 16.92 3.97
N GLN A 58 8.10 18.19 4.31
CA GLN A 58 7.39 18.81 5.44
C GLN A 58 5.88 18.95 5.19
N ASP A 59 5.45 19.20 3.95
CA ASP A 59 4.03 19.22 3.58
C ASP A 59 3.38 17.84 3.80
N ILE A 60 4.03 16.77 3.33
CA ILE A 60 3.56 15.39 3.54
C ILE A 60 3.51 15.04 5.03
N MET A 61 4.50 15.47 5.84
CA MET A 61 4.46 15.29 7.29
C MET A 61 3.27 16.05 7.94
N ARG A 62 3.03 17.29 7.51
CA ARG A 62 1.89 18.09 7.96
C ARG A 62 0.55 17.45 7.59
N ALA A 63 0.47 16.78 6.45
CA ALA A 63 -0.69 16.02 5.99
C ALA A 63 -0.79 14.59 6.57
N ASN A 64 0.01 14.22 7.58
CA ASN A 64 0.03 12.85 8.17
C ASN A 64 0.35 11.74 7.14
N GLY A 65 1.16 12.04 6.13
CA GLY A 65 1.50 11.09 5.08
C GLY A 65 0.46 10.93 3.99
N SER A 66 -0.63 11.71 4.03
CA SER A 66 -1.46 11.92 2.85
C SER A 66 -0.74 12.83 1.85
N ILE A 67 -1.05 12.64 0.57
CA ILE A 67 -0.59 13.52 -0.52
C ILE A 67 -1.74 14.16 -1.29
N GLN A 68 -2.99 13.91 -0.88
CA GLN A 68 -4.18 14.32 -1.65
C GLN A 68 -4.30 15.85 -1.75
N ASP A 69 -4.00 16.55 -0.65
CA ASP A 69 -4.15 18.01 -0.53
C ASP A 69 -2.90 18.80 -0.96
N ILE A 70 -1.95 18.16 -1.66
CA ILE A 70 -0.71 18.80 -2.11
C ILE A 70 -0.81 19.08 -3.60
N ASP A 71 -1.01 20.34 -3.99
CA ASP A 71 -1.34 20.74 -5.38
C ASP A 71 -0.25 20.42 -6.41
N ILE A 72 1.03 20.50 -6.02
CA ILE A 72 2.14 20.23 -6.95
C ILE A 72 2.24 18.76 -7.36
N ILE A 73 1.61 17.84 -6.61
CA ILE A 73 1.65 16.41 -6.93
C ILE A 73 0.56 16.10 -7.98
N PRO A 74 0.91 15.44 -9.09
CA PRO A 74 -0.08 15.09 -10.10
C PRO A 74 -1.13 14.08 -9.63
N GLN A 75 -2.29 14.10 -10.29
CA GLN A 75 -3.48 13.33 -9.89
C GLN A 75 -3.29 11.81 -9.96
N ASP A 76 -2.58 11.30 -10.96
CA ASP A 76 -2.24 9.88 -11.10
C ASP A 76 -1.39 9.37 -9.92
N ILE A 77 -0.43 10.18 -9.46
CA ILE A 77 0.39 9.88 -8.28
C ILE A 77 -0.49 9.93 -7.03
N LYS A 78 -1.37 10.93 -6.89
CA LYS A 78 -2.34 11.01 -5.78
C LYS A 78 -3.23 9.79 -5.71
N GLU A 79 -3.73 9.31 -6.85
CA GLU A 79 -4.56 8.11 -6.92
C GLU A 79 -3.81 6.84 -6.55
N LEU A 80 -2.56 6.70 -7.00
CA LEU A 80 -1.74 5.52 -6.72
C LEU A 80 -1.34 5.41 -5.23
N TYR A 81 -1.04 6.53 -4.59
CA TYR A 81 -0.53 6.56 -3.22
C TYR A 81 -1.59 6.98 -2.19
N LYS A 82 -2.85 6.63 -2.45
CA LYS A 82 -3.91 6.74 -1.45
C LYS A 82 -3.56 5.94 -0.21
N THR A 83 -3.69 6.58 0.94
CA THR A 83 -3.54 5.89 2.22
C THR A 83 -4.79 5.07 2.53
N VAL A 84 -4.70 4.13 3.47
CA VAL A 84 -5.83 3.31 3.90
C VAL A 84 -7.04 4.14 4.39
N TRP A 85 -6.80 5.35 4.87
CA TRP A 85 -7.83 6.29 5.35
C TRP A 85 -8.61 6.97 4.21
N GLU A 86 -8.04 6.97 3.00
CA GLU A 86 -8.60 7.57 1.79
C GLU A 86 -9.30 6.52 0.90
N LEU A 87 -9.25 5.24 1.30
CA LEU A 87 -9.84 4.12 0.58
C LEU A 87 -11.20 3.72 1.17
N SER A 88 -12.09 3.27 0.27
CA SER A 88 -13.39 2.72 0.65
C SER A 88 -13.21 1.38 1.35
N MET A 89 -13.62 1.28 2.62
CA MET A 89 -13.62 -0.01 3.33
C MET A 89 -14.55 -1.05 2.71
N LYS A 90 -15.58 -0.61 1.98
CA LYS A 90 -16.42 -1.52 1.19
C LYS A 90 -15.60 -2.20 0.10
N ASP A 91 -14.72 -1.46 -0.58
CA ASP A 91 -13.88 -2.00 -1.66
C ASP A 91 -12.84 -2.95 -1.10
N ILE A 92 -12.27 -2.65 0.09
CA ILE A 92 -11.39 -3.57 0.82
C ILE A 92 -12.11 -4.89 1.13
N ILE A 93 -13.37 -4.83 1.59
CA ILE A 93 -14.18 -6.02 1.86
C ILE A 93 -14.47 -6.79 0.56
N ASP A 94 -14.79 -6.10 -0.53
CA ASP A 94 -15.08 -6.72 -1.84
C ASP A 94 -13.83 -7.44 -2.40
N MET A 95 -12.65 -6.82 -2.32
CA MET A 95 -11.38 -7.45 -2.69
C MET A 95 -11.03 -8.64 -1.77
N SER A 96 -11.35 -8.54 -0.49
CA SER A 96 -11.17 -9.63 0.48
C SER A 96 -12.07 -10.82 0.17
N ARG A 97 -13.32 -10.55 -0.28
CA ARG A 97 -14.25 -11.58 -0.74
C ARG A 97 -13.74 -12.27 -1.98
N GLN A 98 -13.30 -11.50 -2.98
CA GLN A 98 -12.82 -12.03 -4.26
C GLN A 98 -11.61 -12.97 -4.07
N ARG A 99 -10.62 -12.57 -3.26
CA ARG A 99 -9.50 -13.47 -2.94
C ARG A 99 -9.91 -14.64 -2.06
N GLY A 100 -10.95 -14.46 -1.24
CA GLY A 100 -11.47 -15.48 -0.32
C GLY A 100 -11.93 -16.76 -1.01
N TYR A 101 -12.32 -16.71 -2.29
CA TYR A 101 -12.65 -17.90 -3.08
C TYR A 101 -11.47 -18.86 -3.27
N PHE A 102 -10.24 -18.36 -3.14
CA PHE A 102 -9.01 -19.12 -3.33
C PHE A 102 -8.29 -19.40 -2.00
N ILE A 103 -8.95 -19.16 -0.86
CA ILE A 103 -8.39 -19.37 0.48
C ILE A 103 -9.18 -20.48 1.20
N ASP A 104 -8.48 -21.58 1.46
CA ASP A 104 -8.97 -22.76 2.18
C ASP A 104 -9.42 -22.45 3.63
N GLN A 105 -8.66 -21.63 4.34
CA GLN A 105 -8.93 -21.15 5.69
C GLN A 105 -9.54 -19.74 5.66
N SER A 106 -8.93 -18.75 6.34
CA SER A 106 -9.38 -17.36 6.35
C SER A 106 -8.18 -16.41 6.16
N GLN A 107 -8.40 -15.12 6.40
CA GLN A 107 -7.43 -14.02 6.26
C GLN A 107 -7.55 -13.03 7.41
N SER A 108 -6.42 -12.47 7.87
CA SER A 108 -6.38 -11.48 8.95
C SER A 108 -6.73 -10.07 8.45
N LEU A 109 -8.01 -9.80 8.23
CA LEU A 109 -8.50 -8.55 7.63
C LEU A 109 -8.65 -7.42 8.66
N ASN A 110 -7.73 -6.45 8.67
CA ASN A 110 -7.91 -5.20 9.41
C ASN A 110 -8.84 -4.23 8.65
N LEU A 111 -9.67 -3.50 9.38
CA LEU A 111 -10.54 -2.45 8.84
C LEU A 111 -10.23 -1.11 9.51
N PHE A 112 -10.33 -0.04 8.73
CA PHE A 112 -9.89 1.30 9.11
C PHE A 112 -11.06 2.27 9.01
N MET A 113 -11.33 3.03 10.06
CA MET A 113 -12.47 3.94 10.07
C MET A 113 -12.20 5.21 10.85
N GLU A 114 -12.30 6.34 10.16
CA GLU A 114 -12.36 7.66 10.78
C GLU A 114 -13.79 7.98 11.24
N GLY A 115 -13.90 8.62 12.41
CA GLY A 115 -15.20 8.98 12.99
C GLY A 115 -16.12 7.76 13.11
N ALA A 116 -15.62 6.69 13.74
CA ALA A 116 -16.35 5.45 13.92
C ALA A 116 -17.60 5.69 14.77
N THR A 117 -18.76 5.28 14.26
CA THR A 117 -20.04 5.33 14.95
C THR A 117 -20.64 3.93 14.96
N MET A 118 -21.53 3.64 15.94
CA MET A 118 -22.19 2.34 16.00
C MET A 118 -22.94 2.01 14.71
N ALA A 119 -23.56 3.00 14.06
CA ALA A 119 -24.23 2.82 12.77
C ALA A 119 -23.27 2.37 11.67
N LYS A 120 -22.11 3.03 11.53
CA LYS A 120 -21.08 2.67 10.53
C LYS A 120 -20.46 1.31 10.80
N LEU A 121 -20.16 1.00 12.06
CA LEU A 121 -19.59 -0.29 12.44
C LEU A 121 -20.57 -1.43 12.21
N THR A 122 -21.84 -1.22 12.56
CA THR A 122 -22.91 -2.19 12.32
C THR A 122 -23.05 -2.46 10.83
N SER A 123 -23.16 -1.42 10.00
CA SER A 123 -23.30 -1.61 8.55
C SER A 123 -22.10 -2.32 7.94
N MET A 124 -20.88 -1.98 8.36
CA MET A 124 -19.65 -2.63 7.91
C MET A 124 -19.58 -4.11 8.30
N HIS A 125 -19.92 -4.46 9.55
CA HIS A 125 -19.96 -5.85 10.00
C HIS A 125 -21.00 -6.68 9.23
N PHE A 126 -22.22 -6.15 9.08
CA PHE A 126 -23.26 -6.84 8.31
C PHE A 126 -22.88 -6.98 6.83
N TYR A 127 -22.19 -5.99 6.26
CA TYR A 127 -21.70 -6.07 4.89
C TYR A 127 -20.64 -7.16 4.72
N ALA A 128 -19.65 -7.23 5.61
CA ALA A 128 -18.63 -8.28 5.62
C ALA A 128 -19.24 -9.68 5.77
N TRP A 129 -20.21 -9.84 6.69
CA TRP A 129 -20.92 -11.10 6.89
C TRP A 129 -21.73 -11.52 5.66
N LYS A 130 -22.54 -10.62 5.09
CA LYS A 130 -23.32 -10.89 3.87
C LYS A 130 -22.44 -11.18 2.65
N SER A 131 -21.20 -10.68 2.65
CA SER A 131 -20.20 -10.95 1.62
C SER A 131 -19.59 -12.35 1.71
N GLY A 132 -19.90 -13.12 2.76
CA GLY A 132 -19.41 -14.49 2.95
C GLY A 132 -17.98 -14.56 3.52
N LEU A 133 -17.46 -13.48 4.10
CA LEU A 133 -16.15 -13.51 4.73
C LEU A 133 -16.17 -14.37 5.99
N LYS A 134 -15.23 -15.30 6.09
CA LYS A 134 -15.00 -16.13 7.30
C LYS A 134 -14.51 -15.27 8.47
N THR A 135 -13.53 -14.38 8.22
CA THR A 135 -13.10 -13.33 9.13
C THR A 135 -13.58 -12.00 8.60
N GLY A 136 -14.66 -11.46 9.19
CA GLY A 136 -15.21 -10.17 8.78
C GLY A 136 -14.40 -8.96 9.25
N MET A 137 -13.66 -9.10 10.36
CA MET A 137 -12.77 -8.08 10.90
C MET A 137 -11.78 -8.71 11.89
N TYR A 138 -10.51 -8.33 11.80
CA TYR A 138 -9.46 -8.68 12.76
C TYR A 138 -9.30 -7.55 13.79
N TYR A 139 -8.63 -6.45 13.42
CA TYR A 139 -8.69 -5.19 14.18
C TYR A 139 -9.55 -4.15 13.49
N LEU A 140 -10.24 -3.35 14.30
CA LEU A 140 -10.69 -2.03 13.92
C LEU A 140 -9.60 -1.02 14.28
N ARG A 141 -9.11 -0.29 13.29
CA ARG A 141 -8.20 0.84 13.47
C ARG A 141 -8.98 2.13 13.30
N THR A 142 -8.99 2.97 14.33
CA THR A 142 -9.62 4.29 14.28
C THR A 142 -8.56 5.39 14.39
N LYS A 143 -8.88 6.54 13.79
CA LYS A 143 -8.10 7.76 13.97
C LYS A 143 -8.89 8.73 14.85
N SER A 144 -8.20 9.42 15.75
CA SER A 144 -8.79 10.52 16.52
C SER A 144 -9.27 11.61 15.56
N ALA A 145 -10.40 12.23 15.86
CA ALA A 145 -10.91 13.37 15.10
C ALA A 145 -10.01 14.61 15.21
N VAL A 146 -9.17 14.67 16.25
CA VAL A 146 -8.21 15.75 16.48
C VAL A 146 -6.81 15.18 16.31
N ASP A 147 -6.04 15.77 15.39
CA ASP A 147 -4.62 15.50 15.24
C ASP A 147 -3.85 16.06 16.44
N ALA A 148 -2.86 15.32 16.92
CA ALA A 148 -1.94 15.84 17.92
C ALA A 148 -1.20 17.06 17.36
N ILE A 149 -0.99 18.09 18.19
CA ILE A 149 -0.25 19.30 17.79
C ILE A 149 1.16 18.88 17.34
N LYS A 150 1.44 19.11 16.05
CA LYS A 150 2.73 18.77 15.44
C LYS A 150 3.72 19.90 15.70
N PHE A 151 4.80 19.60 16.41
CA PHE A 151 5.95 20.49 16.53
C PHE A 151 6.88 20.23 15.34
N THR A 152 6.68 20.96 14.25
CA THR A 152 7.69 21.03 13.18
C THR A 152 8.75 22.04 13.59
N LEU A 153 10.04 21.71 13.38
CA LEU A 153 11.17 22.56 13.77
C LEU A 153 11.19 23.91 13.05
N ASP A 154 10.55 24.00 11.88
CA ASP A 154 10.38 25.24 11.12
C ASP A 154 8.91 25.67 11.13
N LYS A 155 8.57 26.60 12.02
CA LYS A 155 7.37 27.44 11.85
C LYS A 155 7.72 28.51 10.83
N LYS A 156 7.65 28.19 9.54
CA LYS A 156 7.53 29.26 8.55
C LYS A 156 6.20 29.95 8.82
N VAL A 157 6.29 31.25 9.10
CA VAL A 157 5.16 32.19 9.08
C VAL A 157 4.40 31.90 7.80
N VAL A 158 3.09 31.73 7.91
CA VAL A 158 2.19 31.70 6.77
C VAL A 158 2.21 33.10 6.17
N GLU A 159 3.24 33.39 5.39
CA GLU A 159 3.21 34.48 4.43
C GLU A 159 2.53 33.92 3.17
N GLU A 160 1.58 34.70 2.68
CA GLU A 160 0.88 34.45 1.41
C GLU A 160 1.91 34.10 0.32
N PRO A 161 1.60 33.14 -0.58
CA PRO A 161 2.53 32.79 -1.63
C PRO A 161 2.70 33.99 -2.57
N ALA A 162 3.80 34.72 -2.39
CA ALA A 162 4.39 35.48 -3.47
C ALA A 162 4.69 34.46 -4.58
N ALA A 163 3.95 34.57 -5.67
CA ALA A 163 4.12 33.78 -6.87
C ALA A 163 5.50 34.07 -7.47
N GLU A 164 6.53 33.32 -7.04
CA GLU A 164 7.61 32.98 -7.93
C GLU A 164 7.09 31.92 -8.88
N ALA A 165 6.70 32.38 -10.07
CA ALA A 165 6.21 31.57 -11.16
C ALA A 165 7.28 30.54 -11.58
N VAL A 166 7.13 29.30 -11.10
CA VAL A 166 7.73 28.13 -11.75
C VAL A 166 6.83 27.75 -12.92
N GLU A 167 6.75 28.60 -13.95
CA GLU A 167 5.96 28.35 -15.16
C GLU A 167 6.54 27.21 -16.04
N VAL A 168 7.67 26.62 -15.67
CA VAL A 168 8.36 25.60 -16.48
C VAL A 168 8.03 24.15 -16.05
N ALA A 169 7.28 23.92 -14.97
CA ALA A 169 7.12 22.59 -14.39
C ALA A 169 5.95 21.76 -14.95
N ALA A 170 4.83 22.37 -15.36
CA ALA A 170 3.63 21.59 -15.70
C ALA A 170 3.81 20.76 -16.98
N GLU A 171 4.32 21.33 -18.08
CA GLU A 171 4.58 20.58 -19.31
C GLU A 171 5.69 19.53 -19.13
N ALA A 172 6.77 19.87 -18.42
CA ALA A 172 7.87 18.94 -18.16
C ALA A 172 7.43 17.73 -17.31
N VAL A 173 6.55 17.93 -16.33
CA VAL A 173 5.98 16.86 -15.51
C VAL A 173 5.06 15.97 -16.34
N VAL A 174 4.21 16.54 -17.20
CA VAL A 174 3.33 15.78 -18.09
C VAL A 174 4.11 14.95 -19.12
N ILE A 175 5.22 15.48 -19.65
CA ILE A 175 6.11 14.73 -20.55
C ILE A 175 6.74 13.55 -19.81
N LYS A 176 7.30 13.78 -18.62
CA LYS A 176 7.88 12.72 -17.78
C LYS A 176 6.87 11.64 -17.41
N GLN A 177 5.61 11.99 -17.14
CA GLN A 177 4.54 11.03 -16.87
C GLN A 177 4.26 10.13 -18.07
N LYS A 178 4.13 10.70 -19.27
CA LYS A 178 3.90 9.92 -20.49
C LYS A 178 5.07 8.98 -20.79
N GLU A 179 6.29 9.46 -20.62
CA GLU A 179 7.49 8.62 -20.76
C GLU A 179 7.52 7.47 -19.74
N LYS A 180 7.13 7.74 -18.49
CA LYS A 180 7.05 6.72 -17.44
C LYS A 180 5.96 5.70 -17.72
N ALA A 181 4.76 6.13 -18.10
CA ALA A 181 3.66 5.23 -18.46
C ALA A 181 4.06 4.32 -19.64
N ALA A 182 4.74 4.86 -20.65
CA ALA A 182 5.26 4.09 -21.77
C ALA A 182 6.36 3.10 -21.35
N LYS A 183 7.30 3.51 -20.48
CA LYS A 183 8.36 2.63 -19.96
C LYS A 183 7.82 1.51 -19.08
N THR A 184 6.84 1.80 -18.21
CA THR A 184 6.18 0.81 -17.37
C THR A 184 5.40 -0.18 -18.24
N ALA A 185 4.62 0.30 -19.21
CA ALA A 185 3.92 -0.56 -20.16
C ALA A 185 4.89 -1.46 -20.95
N ALA A 186 6.00 -0.92 -21.44
CA ALA A 186 7.03 -1.69 -22.14
C ALA A 186 7.69 -2.75 -21.24
N LYS A 187 7.95 -2.43 -19.97
CA LYS A 187 8.51 -3.39 -19.00
C LYS A 187 7.54 -4.54 -18.71
N PHE A 188 6.25 -4.26 -18.52
CA PHE A 188 5.24 -5.31 -18.31
C PHE A 188 5.05 -6.19 -19.56
N VAL A 189 5.21 -5.63 -20.77
CA VAL A 189 5.19 -6.40 -22.03
C VAL A 189 6.43 -7.30 -22.17
N GLN A 190 7.60 -6.85 -21.71
CA GLN A 190 8.80 -7.70 -21.67
C GLN A 190 8.72 -8.81 -20.59
N GLU A 191 8.22 -8.53 -19.39
CA GLU A 191 8.10 -9.55 -18.32
C GLU A 191 7.04 -10.62 -18.63
N THR A 192 6.05 -10.33 -19.49
CA THR A 192 5.01 -11.30 -19.87
C THR A 192 5.35 -12.17 -21.07
N THR A 193 6.48 -11.92 -21.76
CA THR A 193 6.87 -12.67 -22.97
C THR A 193 7.85 -13.82 -22.71
N GLU A 194 8.42 -13.96 -21.50
CA GLU A 194 9.43 -15.00 -21.18
C GLU A 194 8.91 -16.23 -20.42
N VAL A 195 7.62 -16.57 -20.51
CA VAL A 195 7.14 -17.87 -20.03
C VAL A 195 6.64 -18.70 -21.20
N GLU A 196 7.55 -19.48 -21.78
CA GLU A 196 7.14 -20.54 -22.70
C GLU A 196 6.30 -21.58 -21.93
N PRO A 197 5.13 -21.99 -22.47
CA PRO A 197 4.32 -23.02 -21.82
C PRO A 197 5.10 -24.34 -21.77
N MET A 198 5.19 -24.92 -20.57
CA MET A 198 5.88 -26.20 -20.34
C MET A 198 5.42 -27.28 -21.32
N SER A 199 6.35 -28.08 -21.81
CA SER A 199 6.03 -29.13 -22.76
C SER A 199 5.17 -30.23 -22.11
N PRO A 200 4.33 -30.94 -22.88
CA PRO A 200 3.51 -32.04 -22.36
C PRO A 200 4.32 -33.17 -21.70
N GLU A 201 5.60 -33.33 -22.09
CA GLU A 201 6.51 -34.32 -21.54
C GLU A 201 7.01 -33.92 -20.14
N GLU A 202 7.32 -32.64 -19.93
CA GLU A 202 7.72 -32.10 -18.63
C GLU A 202 6.56 -32.13 -17.62
N MET A 203 5.34 -31.83 -18.06
CA MET A 203 4.15 -31.95 -17.22
C MET A 203 3.88 -33.41 -16.81
N LYS A 204 4.13 -34.37 -17.70
CA LYS A 204 3.95 -35.79 -17.42
C LYS A 204 5.03 -36.34 -16.47
N ALA A 205 6.26 -35.85 -16.58
CA ALA A 205 7.37 -36.20 -15.68
C ALA A 205 7.13 -35.68 -14.25
N LEU A 206 6.62 -34.46 -14.10
CA LEU A 206 6.28 -33.87 -12.80
C LEU A 206 5.11 -34.59 -12.12
N ILE A 207 4.10 -35.00 -12.88
CA ILE A 207 2.98 -35.79 -12.35
C ILE A 207 3.44 -37.19 -11.91
N ALA A 208 4.43 -37.77 -12.60
CA ALA A 208 5.03 -39.05 -12.20
C ALA A 208 5.86 -38.90 -10.92
N GLN A 209 6.71 -37.88 -10.82
CA GLN A 209 7.47 -37.58 -9.59
C GLN A 209 6.57 -37.29 -8.39
N ALA A 210 5.48 -36.55 -8.59
CA ALA A 210 4.53 -36.24 -7.52
C ALA A 210 3.79 -37.50 -7.03
N LYS A 211 3.56 -38.49 -7.89
CA LYS A 211 2.97 -39.79 -7.51
C LYS A 211 3.96 -40.73 -6.82
N GLU A 212 5.24 -40.63 -7.15
CA GLU A 212 6.30 -41.41 -6.47
C GLU A 212 6.65 -40.83 -5.09
N ALA A 213 6.36 -39.55 -4.85
CA ALA A 213 6.61 -38.86 -3.59
C ALA A 213 5.54 -39.06 -2.49
N GLU A 214 4.50 -39.89 -2.71
CA GLU A 214 3.47 -40.21 -1.70
C GLU A 214 3.94 -41.22 -0.62
N GLY A 215 5.25 -41.31 -0.38
CA GLY A 215 5.84 -42.09 0.70
C GLY A 215 6.94 -41.32 1.39
N ASP A 216 6.68 -40.95 2.64
CA ASP A 216 7.59 -40.49 3.70
C ASP A 216 7.72 -38.98 4.00
N ASP A 217 7.56 -38.70 5.30
CA ASP A 217 7.85 -37.49 6.07
C ASP A 217 6.92 -36.25 6.00
N CYS A 218 5.75 -36.42 6.62
CA CYS A 218 5.10 -35.37 7.41
C CYS A 218 5.95 -35.04 8.67
N LEU A 219 7.06 -34.32 8.50
CA LEU A 219 7.96 -33.88 9.59
C LEU A 219 8.03 -32.35 9.79
N MET A 220 6.98 -31.61 9.41
CA MET A 220 6.93 -30.15 9.63
C MET A 220 5.68 -29.67 10.38
N CYS A 221 5.10 -30.51 11.23
CA CYS A 221 4.26 -30.05 12.33
C CYS A 221 4.98 -30.28 13.66
N GLY A 222 5.62 -29.23 14.18
CA GLY A 222 6.19 -29.23 15.51
C GLY A 222 6.47 -27.82 16.02
N SER A 223 5.55 -27.34 16.87
CA SER A 223 5.65 -26.22 17.84
C SER A 223 5.85 -24.80 17.31
#